data_AF-A0A0D2H224-F1
#
_entry.id   AF-A0A0D2H224-F1
#
_cell.length_a   1.000
_cell.length_b   1.000
_cell.length_c   1.000
_cell.angle_alpha   90.00
_cell.angle_beta   90.00
_cell.angle_gamma   90.00
#
_symmetry.space_group_name_H-M   'P 1'
#
loop_
_entity.id
_entity.type
_entity.pdbx_description
1 polymer ?
#
loop_
_entity_poly.entity_id
_entity_poly.type
_entity_poly.pdbx_seq_one_letter_code
_entity_poly.pdbx_strand_id
1 'polypeptide(L)'
;MATQKQVLVPTATPEKTALKSDLHDKKPNDHQGAKITDNTTNSKLKFRLPPKVKAWVILLSHLAVCTALALSIALAINGYEALDDDSASHATYVDGKLILRVADVTTIVSAALVIVKLLVGAWSTLTVWACGHYLLSATTPVSTTQDPKVATTTKAKEVSWMVRWKLPPWIHPRHFNKPKNPRQWVISVALLMTAVQTFIAPIITGAVNWTSTPVPTPDARVSVAAVDSTADFGGWKWYNYPFEPFGLDRKPYLRTAAGYASLVWSDQTTMSANGTSLTGNGCRHVVQSHDMVGPNSTLLNATVPCIRIHSLEWYKADYEVPRAEWVYVADSSSLSIVDDPPSSYYRPGMAVVFDDYVGWNKSQDWYSKPAPTIFSKVQTVGMMVKRVANQDPPCSALDPTIFGSVDHLDRYLLNWGDSTNGNCYFIGRVNFTAGVTISPQSKYVSNRVVEDQTPLDEVVFVENPWVQEAVWLLPDLMTMIAVMNSTLLPTFDNINHYVELLMCQAYLAAWDMYHDSFDEDQKGLAYTAIPSVSRQLAEVSFARVFAWLAICALMTIFGALLLVAVLGGDDLTPAEEDLQEAREERHGEETEGFIDVVYTLLCG
;
A
#
# COMPACT_ATOMS: atom_id res chain seq x y z
N MET A 1 38.42 -7.45 -31.05
CA MET A 1 37.78 -7.37 -32.38
C MET A 1 37.00 -8.65 -32.62
N ALA A 2 35.71 -8.64 -32.31
CA ALA A 2 34.78 -9.72 -32.62
C ALA A 2 33.44 -9.08 -32.98
N THR A 3 32.95 -9.40 -34.17
CA THR A 3 31.85 -8.73 -34.87
C THR A 3 30.52 -9.30 -34.38
N GLN A 4 29.71 -8.49 -33.70
CA GLN A 4 28.38 -8.88 -33.24
C GLN A 4 27.38 -8.78 -34.41
N LYS A 5 26.87 -9.93 -34.85
CA LYS A 5 25.86 -10.05 -35.91
C LYS A 5 24.49 -9.72 -35.29
N GLN A 6 23.93 -8.56 -35.64
CA GLN A 6 22.54 -8.23 -35.32
C GLN A 6 21.60 -9.04 -36.22
N VAL A 7 20.69 -9.80 -35.60
CA VAL A 7 19.56 -10.47 -36.27
C VAL A 7 18.40 -9.48 -36.32
N LEU A 8 18.02 -9.07 -37.53
CA LEU A 8 16.81 -8.27 -37.78
C LEU A 8 15.57 -9.16 -37.62
N VAL A 9 14.64 -8.75 -36.75
CA VAL A 9 13.28 -9.28 -36.68
C VAL A 9 12.37 -8.41 -37.57
N PRO A 10 11.54 -8.98 -38.45
CA PRO A 10 10.70 -8.22 -39.36
C PRO A 10 9.46 -7.65 -38.65
N THR A 11 9.26 -6.35 -38.78
CA THR A 11 8.08 -5.61 -38.36
C THR A 11 6.90 -5.95 -39.29
N ALA A 12 5.84 -6.54 -38.75
CA ALA A 12 4.59 -6.76 -39.47
C ALA A 12 3.77 -5.46 -39.50
N THR A 13 3.49 -4.98 -40.71
CA THR A 13 2.63 -3.83 -41.02
C THR A 13 1.15 -4.23 -40.93
N PRO A 14 0.27 -3.46 -40.28
CA PRO A 14 -1.17 -3.72 -40.36
C PRO A 14 -1.75 -3.17 -41.68
N GLU A 15 -2.42 -4.08 -42.38
CA GLU A 15 -3.08 -3.95 -43.66
C GLU A 15 -4.31 -3.02 -43.59
N LYS A 16 -4.27 -1.89 -44.31
CA LYS A 16 -5.42 -1.00 -44.51
C LYS A 16 -6.34 -1.61 -45.57
N THR A 17 -7.51 -2.08 -45.15
CA THR A 17 -8.59 -2.43 -46.08
C THR A 17 -9.36 -1.17 -46.46
N ALA A 18 -9.30 -0.80 -47.74
CA ALA A 18 -10.07 0.29 -48.33
C ALA A 18 -11.45 -0.22 -48.78
N LEU A 19 -12.51 0.52 -48.44
CA LEU A 19 -13.84 0.34 -49.05
C LEU A 19 -14.13 1.58 -49.91
N LYS A 20 -14.39 1.34 -51.20
CA LYS A 20 -14.68 2.33 -52.24
C LYS A 20 -15.88 1.83 -53.05
N SER A 21 -16.91 2.66 -53.19
CA SER A 21 -17.93 2.70 -54.27
C SER A 21 -19.16 3.45 -53.72
N ASP A 22 -19.95 4.25 -54.40
CA ASP A 22 -19.97 4.90 -55.72
C ASP A 22 -21.10 5.94 -55.59
N LEU A 23 -20.86 7.19 -55.93
CA LEU A 23 -21.46 7.90 -57.06
C LEU A 23 -22.92 7.49 -57.39
N HIS A 24 -23.87 8.38 -57.11
CA HIS A 24 -24.96 8.64 -58.05
C HIS A 24 -25.51 10.08 -57.94
N ASP A 25 -25.25 10.83 -59.01
CA ASP A 25 -25.92 12.05 -59.40
C ASP A 25 -27.44 11.86 -59.52
N LYS A 26 -28.21 12.85 -59.02
CA LYS A 26 -29.33 13.43 -59.79
C LYS A 26 -29.85 14.73 -59.17
N LYS A 27 -29.63 15.83 -59.89
CA LYS A 27 -30.47 17.03 -59.91
C LYS A 27 -31.72 16.74 -60.77
N PRO A 28 -32.86 17.40 -60.52
CA PRO A 28 -33.15 18.59 -61.33
C PRO A 28 -33.84 19.73 -60.56
N ASN A 29 -33.88 20.89 -61.22
CA ASN A 29 -34.69 22.09 -60.92
C ASN A 29 -36.20 21.73 -60.87
N ASP A 30 -37.17 22.52 -60.38
CA ASP A 30 -37.49 23.91 -60.73
C ASP A 30 -38.59 24.50 -59.79
N HIS A 31 -38.79 25.82 -59.90
CA HIS A 31 -39.79 26.70 -59.27
C HIS A 31 -41.21 26.17 -58.98
N GLN A 32 -41.79 26.60 -57.84
CA GLN A 32 -43.01 27.44 -57.83
C GLN A 32 -43.33 27.99 -56.44
N GLY A 33 -43.71 29.27 -56.39
CA GLY A 33 -44.13 29.96 -55.19
C GLY A 33 -45.55 29.59 -54.76
N ALA A 34 -45.79 29.61 -53.46
CA ALA A 34 -47.11 29.78 -52.88
C ALA A 34 -47.00 30.53 -51.56
N LYS A 35 -47.53 31.76 -51.60
CA LYS A 35 -47.80 32.63 -50.46
C LYS A 35 -48.98 32.01 -49.69
N ILE A 36 -48.76 31.58 -48.45
CA ILE A 36 -49.83 31.29 -47.48
C ILE A 36 -49.48 31.99 -46.17
N THR A 37 -50.17 33.10 -45.94
CA THR A 37 -50.57 33.62 -44.64
C THR A 37 -51.31 32.53 -43.85
N ASP A 38 -50.94 32.27 -42.59
CA ASP A 38 -51.76 32.75 -41.48
C ASP A 38 -51.21 32.37 -40.10
N ASN A 39 -51.49 33.30 -39.19
CA ASN A 39 -51.30 33.25 -37.76
C ASN A 39 -51.78 31.94 -37.14
N THR A 40 -50.92 31.24 -36.41
CA THR A 40 -51.35 30.49 -35.24
C THR A 40 -50.28 30.57 -34.17
N THR A 41 -50.43 31.59 -33.33
CA THR A 41 -49.77 31.73 -32.03
C THR A 41 -50.12 30.54 -31.14
N ASN A 42 -49.34 29.46 -31.26
CA ASN A 42 -49.31 28.39 -30.28
C ASN A 42 -48.66 28.96 -28.99
N SER A 43 -49.50 29.51 -28.13
CA SER A 43 -49.15 29.80 -26.74
C SER A 43 -48.74 28.50 -26.07
N LYS A 44 -47.43 28.21 -26.05
CA LYS A 44 -46.83 27.16 -25.20
C LYS A 44 -47.38 27.39 -23.79
N LEU A 45 -48.27 26.51 -23.34
CA LEU A 45 -48.74 26.45 -21.96
C LEU A 45 -47.51 26.26 -21.07
N LYS A 46 -46.91 27.35 -20.61
CA LYS A 46 -45.88 27.33 -19.58
C LYS A 46 -46.62 26.98 -18.29
N PHE A 47 -46.62 25.71 -17.91
CA PHE A 47 -47.04 25.27 -16.58
C PHE A 47 -46.22 26.04 -15.53
N ARG A 48 -46.79 27.13 -15.02
CA ARG A 48 -46.20 27.90 -13.92
C ARG A 48 -46.53 27.17 -12.64
N LEU A 49 -45.61 26.34 -12.17
CA LEU A 49 -45.71 25.74 -10.84
C LEU A 49 -45.82 26.86 -9.78
N PRO A 50 -46.66 26.69 -8.75
CA PRO A 50 -46.73 27.63 -7.64
C PRO A 50 -45.34 27.83 -7.01
N PRO A 51 -44.98 29.04 -6.56
CA PRO A 51 -43.68 29.35 -5.95
C PRO A 51 -43.30 28.40 -4.80
N LYS A 52 -44.27 28.07 -3.93
CA LYS A 52 -44.08 27.09 -2.86
C LYS A 52 -43.69 25.71 -3.39
N VAL A 53 -44.31 25.26 -4.47
CA VAL A 53 -43.99 23.96 -5.09
C VAL A 53 -42.56 23.97 -5.63
N LYS A 54 -42.12 25.06 -6.27
CA LYS A 54 -40.73 25.21 -6.72
C LYS A 54 -39.73 25.12 -5.57
N ALA A 55 -40.01 25.81 -4.46
CA ALA A 55 -39.17 25.78 -3.27
C ALA A 55 -39.05 24.37 -2.67
N TRP A 56 -40.17 23.65 -2.57
CA TRP A 56 -40.21 22.25 -2.15
C TRP A 56 -39.42 21.32 -3.08
N VAL A 57 -39.54 21.50 -4.40
CA VAL A 57 -38.80 20.70 -5.38
C VAL A 57 -37.29 20.85 -5.18
N ILE A 58 -36.79 22.07 -4.93
CA ILE A 58 -35.35 22.30 -4.68
C ILE A 58 -34.90 21.55 -3.42
N LEU A 59 -35.63 21.68 -2.30
CA LEU A 59 -35.31 21.03 -1.03
C LEU A 59 -35.32 19.51 -1.10
N LEU A 60 -36.34 18.94 -1.74
CA LEU A 60 -36.47 17.50 -1.90
C LEU A 60 -35.40 16.95 -2.86
N SER A 61 -35.10 17.68 -3.94
CA SER A 61 -34.01 17.32 -4.87
C SER A 61 -32.66 17.32 -4.15
N HIS A 62 -32.38 18.33 -3.32
CA HIS A 62 -31.18 18.38 -2.50
C HIS A 62 -31.07 17.16 -1.59
N LEU A 63 -32.11 16.85 -0.81
CA LEU A 63 -32.10 15.69 0.08
C LEU A 63 -31.93 14.38 -0.68
N ALA A 64 -32.61 14.22 -1.81
CA ALA A 64 -32.51 13.04 -2.65
C ALA A 64 -31.08 12.84 -3.19
N VAL A 65 -30.45 13.89 -3.73
CA VAL A 65 -29.08 13.83 -4.25
C VAL A 65 -28.08 13.55 -3.12
N CYS A 66 -28.20 14.21 -1.96
CA CYS A 66 -27.31 13.95 -0.83
C CYS A 66 -27.46 12.52 -0.29
N THR A 67 -28.70 12.02 -0.20
CA THR A 67 -28.95 10.63 0.22
C THR A 67 -28.38 9.64 -0.78
N ALA A 68 -28.60 9.86 -2.09
CA ALA A 68 -28.05 9.01 -3.14
C ALA A 68 -26.51 9.00 -3.12
N LEU A 69 -25.87 10.16 -2.95
CA LEU A 69 -24.41 10.27 -2.86
C LEU A 69 -23.86 9.53 -1.63
N ALA A 70 -24.46 9.76 -0.45
CA ALA A 70 -24.04 9.12 0.79
C ALA A 70 -24.18 7.58 0.71
N LEU A 71 -25.30 7.09 0.19
CA LEU A 71 -25.51 5.65 -0.01
C LEU A 71 -24.55 5.07 -1.06
N SER A 72 -24.27 5.79 -2.15
CA SER A 72 -23.31 5.33 -3.17
C SER A 72 -21.91 5.20 -2.57
N ILE A 73 -21.47 6.17 -1.76
CA ILE A 73 -20.17 6.10 -1.09
C ILE A 73 -20.15 4.94 -0.07
N ALA A 74 -21.20 4.83 0.75
CA ALA A 74 -21.29 3.81 1.79
C ALA A 74 -21.37 2.37 1.26
N LEU A 75 -22.08 2.15 0.14
CA LEU A 75 -22.41 0.81 -0.35
C LEU A 75 -21.61 0.39 -1.59
N ALA A 76 -21.29 1.32 -2.49
CA ALA A 76 -20.63 0.99 -3.75
C ALA A 76 -19.11 1.29 -3.73
N ILE A 77 -18.68 2.31 -2.99
CA ILE A 77 -17.26 2.68 -2.90
C ILE A 77 -16.56 1.92 -1.79
N ASN A 78 -17.22 1.61 -0.67
CA ASN A 78 -16.59 0.86 0.41
C ASN A 78 -16.18 -0.56 -0.05
N GLY A 79 -14.88 -0.87 0.05
CA GLY A 79 -14.31 -2.12 -0.46
C GLY A 79 -14.08 -2.14 -1.97
N TYR A 80 -14.23 -1.00 -2.66
CA TYR A 80 -13.94 -0.92 -4.09
C TYR A 80 -12.43 -0.98 -4.34
N GLU A 81 -12.00 -1.90 -5.20
CA GLU A 81 -10.61 -2.03 -5.63
C GLU A 81 -10.40 -1.25 -6.93
N ALA A 82 -9.81 -0.06 -6.83
CA ALA A 82 -9.46 0.75 -7.98
C ALA A 82 -8.10 0.36 -8.57
N LEU A 83 -7.91 0.64 -9.86
CA LEU A 83 -6.62 0.46 -10.53
C LEU A 83 -5.58 1.45 -9.98
N ASP A 84 -4.42 0.91 -9.61
CA ASP A 84 -3.25 1.65 -9.11
C ASP A 84 -2.13 1.76 -10.17
N ASP A 85 -2.35 1.22 -11.36
CA ASP A 85 -1.30 1.11 -12.37
C ASP A 85 -1.03 2.48 -13.01
N ASP A 86 0.20 2.98 -12.84
CA ASP A 86 0.70 4.20 -13.47
C ASP A 86 0.64 4.11 -15.01
N SER A 87 0.69 2.90 -15.57
CA SER A 87 0.58 2.67 -17.01
C SER A 87 -0.85 2.68 -17.54
N ALA A 88 -1.85 2.46 -16.67
CA ALA A 88 -3.26 2.51 -17.03
C ALA A 88 -3.72 3.98 -17.13
N SER A 89 -3.63 4.55 -18.33
CA SER A 89 -4.07 5.94 -18.57
C SER A 89 -5.58 6.15 -18.40
N HIS A 90 -6.39 5.10 -18.43
CA HIS A 90 -7.86 5.15 -18.38
C HIS A 90 -8.45 3.92 -17.66
N ALA A 91 -9.73 4.02 -17.27
CA ALA A 91 -10.49 2.87 -16.77
C ALA A 91 -10.42 1.70 -17.77
N THR A 92 -10.15 0.49 -17.28
CA THR A 92 -10.02 -0.70 -18.12
C THR A 92 -11.04 -1.76 -17.73
N TYR A 93 -11.34 -2.63 -18.68
CA TYR A 93 -12.09 -3.85 -18.40
C TYR A 93 -11.10 -4.93 -17.97
N VAL A 94 -11.29 -5.45 -16.76
CA VAL A 94 -10.59 -6.63 -16.25
C VAL A 94 -11.66 -7.69 -16.02
N ASP A 95 -11.52 -8.83 -16.67
CA ASP A 95 -12.48 -9.95 -16.61
C ASP A 95 -13.93 -9.56 -16.96
N GLY A 96 -14.08 -8.66 -17.95
CA GLY A 96 -15.39 -8.15 -18.39
C GLY A 96 -16.05 -7.16 -17.41
N LYS A 97 -15.39 -6.82 -16.30
CA LYS A 97 -15.84 -5.79 -15.36
C LYS A 97 -15.05 -4.49 -15.59
N LEU A 98 -15.76 -3.37 -15.74
CA LEU A 98 -15.13 -2.06 -15.78
C LEU A 98 -14.56 -1.72 -14.39
N ILE A 99 -13.25 -1.52 -14.33
CA ILE A 99 -12.55 -1.05 -13.13
C ILE A 99 -12.11 0.41 -13.37
N LEU A 100 -12.53 1.27 -12.45
CA LEU A 100 -12.28 2.70 -12.43
C LEU A 100 -10.98 2.99 -11.66
N ARG A 101 -10.32 4.08 -12.02
CA ARG A 101 -9.20 4.61 -11.24
C ARG A 101 -9.71 5.42 -10.06
N VAL A 102 -8.84 5.64 -9.08
CA VAL A 102 -9.09 6.58 -7.96
C VAL A 102 -9.50 7.96 -8.48
N ALA A 103 -8.85 8.45 -9.53
CA ALA A 103 -9.14 9.73 -10.18
C ALA A 103 -10.56 9.77 -10.78
N ASP A 104 -11.03 8.68 -11.38
CA ASP A 104 -12.37 8.61 -11.97
C ASP A 104 -13.43 8.66 -10.86
N VAL A 105 -13.25 7.86 -9.80
CA VAL A 105 -14.18 7.81 -8.66
C VAL A 105 -14.26 9.16 -7.95
N THR A 106 -13.11 9.79 -7.68
CA THR A 106 -13.06 11.12 -7.04
C THR A 106 -13.64 12.22 -7.92
N THR A 107 -13.48 12.12 -9.25
CA THR A 107 -14.11 13.05 -10.20
C THR A 107 -15.63 12.92 -10.20
N ILE A 108 -16.17 11.69 -10.18
CA ILE A 108 -17.62 11.45 -10.09
C ILE A 108 -18.19 12.01 -8.78
N VAL A 109 -17.51 11.77 -7.64
CA VAL A 109 -17.90 12.34 -6.35
C VAL A 109 -17.87 13.88 -6.40
N SER A 110 -16.83 14.46 -6.99
CA SER A 110 -16.70 15.91 -7.14
C SER A 110 -17.81 16.50 -8.02
N ALA A 111 -18.15 15.85 -9.13
CA ALA A 111 -19.25 16.26 -10.00
C ALA A 111 -20.60 16.22 -9.26
N ALA A 112 -20.86 15.19 -8.47
CA ALA A 112 -22.05 15.10 -7.62
C ALA A 112 -22.10 16.24 -6.59
N LEU A 113 -20.97 16.60 -5.98
CA LEU A 113 -20.88 17.73 -5.04
C LEU A 113 -21.12 19.08 -5.71
N VAL A 114 -20.75 19.26 -6.98
CA VAL A 114 -21.12 20.46 -7.74
C VAL A 114 -22.64 20.56 -7.86
N ILE A 115 -23.34 19.47 -8.19
CA ILE A 115 -24.80 19.44 -8.26
C ILE A 115 -25.41 19.82 -6.90
N VAL A 116 -24.90 19.25 -5.80
CA VAL A 116 -25.33 19.61 -4.44
C VAL A 116 -25.11 21.11 -4.18
N LYS A 117 -23.94 21.65 -4.53
CA LYS A 117 -23.62 23.07 -4.34
C LYS A 117 -24.54 23.99 -5.14
N LEU A 118 -24.94 23.61 -6.35
CA LEU A 118 -25.91 24.38 -7.15
C LEU A 118 -27.30 24.39 -6.49
N LEU A 119 -27.74 23.24 -5.97
CA LEU A 119 -29.02 23.15 -5.24
C LEU A 119 -28.99 23.98 -3.95
N VAL A 120 -27.88 23.92 -3.20
CA VAL A 120 -27.66 24.76 -2.01
C VAL A 120 -27.63 26.25 -2.38
N GLY A 121 -26.96 26.61 -3.47
CA GLY A 121 -26.89 27.98 -3.98
C GLY A 121 -28.27 28.53 -4.35
N ALA A 122 -29.04 27.76 -5.14
CA ALA A 122 -30.40 28.11 -5.54
C ALA A 122 -31.33 28.24 -4.33
N TRP A 123 -31.28 27.29 -3.40
CA TRP A 123 -32.04 27.35 -2.15
C TRP A 123 -31.65 28.56 -1.30
N SER A 124 -30.35 28.82 -1.16
CA SER A 124 -29.83 29.93 -0.35
C SER A 124 -30.30 31.27 -0.86
N THR A 125 -30.19 31.51 -2.18
CA THR A 125 -30.67 32.74 -2.80
C THR A 125 -32.17 32.93 -2.60
N LEU A 126 -32.98 31.88 -2.83
CA LEU A 126 -34.43 31.92 -2.60
C LEU A 126 -34.77 32.21 -1.13
N THR A 127 -34.11 31.52 -0.20
CA THR A 127 -34.35 31.62 1.23
C THR A 127 -34.00 32.99 1.76
N VAL A 128 -32.83 33.52 1.40
CA VAL A 128 -32.34 34.82 1.84
C VAL A 128 -33.24 35.93 1.32
N TRP A 129 -33.66 35.83 0.06
CA TRP A 129 -34.60 36.77 -0.54
C TRP A 129 -35.97 36.74 0.16
N ALA A 130 -36.57 35.55 0.32
CA ALA A 130 -37.88 35.38 0.95
C ALA A 130 -37.88 35.81 2.43
N CYS A 131 -36.81 35.50 3.17
CA CYS A 131 -36.65 35.97 4.55
C CYS A 131 -36.49 37.50 4.62
N GLY A 132 -35.77 38.10 3.66
CA GLY A 132 -35.60 39.55 3.56
C GLY A 132 -36.92 40.26 3.35
N HIS A 133 -37.70 39.77 2.38
CA HIS A 133 -39.05 40.26 2.11
C HIS A 133 -39.94 40.13 3.35
N TYR A 134 -39.98 38.96 3.98
CA TYR A 134 -40.75 38.74 5.20
C TYR A 134 -40.37 39.73 6.32
N LEU A 135 -39.07 39.99 6.54
CA LEU A 135 -38.61 40.91 7.58
C LEU A 135 -38.96 42.38 7.27
N LEU A 136 -38.97 42.77 6.00
CA LEU A 136 -39.42 44.10 5.57
C LEU A 136 -40.95 44.23 5.75
N SER A 137 -41.71 43.25 5.29
CA SER A 137 -43.18 43.23 5.32
C SER A 137 -43.78 43.10 6.73
N ALA A 138 -43.13 42.32 7.60
CA ALA A 138 -43.54 42.16 9.00
C ALA A 138 -43.28 43.41 9.88
N THR A 139 -42.67 44.46 9.33
CA THR A 139 -42.37 45.72 10.04
C THR A 139 -43.30 46.85 9.63
N THR A 140 -44.60 46.59 9.60
CA THR A 140 -45.61 47.66 9.65
C THR A 140 -45.91 47.97 11.12
N PRO A 141 -45.43 49.09 11.71
CA PRO A 141 -45.80 49.46 13.07
C PRO A 141 -47.01 50.40 13.02
N VAL A 142 -48.15 49.88 13.41
CA VAL A 142 -49.15 50.64 14.16
C VAL A 142 -48.55 50.84 15.57
N SER A 143 -48.32 52.10 15.95
CA SER A 143 -48.04 52.63 17.30
C SER A 143 -46.59 53.01 17.71
N THR A 144 -46.44 54.34 17.81
CA THR A 144 -45.75 55.16 18.84
C THR A 144 -44.23 55.38 18.83
N THR A 145 -43.88 56.66 18.58
CA THR A 145 -42.75 57.47 19.12
C THR A 145 -41.30 57.17 18.73
N GLN A 146 -41.04 56.64 17.52
CA GLN A 146 -39.72 56.73 16.87
C GLN A 146 -39.86 57.20 15.43
N ASP A 147 -38.98 58.11 14.99
CA ASP A 147 -38.98 58.67 13.63
C ASP A 147 -39.01 57.55 12.57
N PRO A 148 -40.07 57.44 11.75
CA PRO A 148 -40.28 56.32 10.84
C PRO A 148 -39.18 56.17 9.78
N LYS A 149 -38.47 57.26 9.47
CA LYS A 149 -37.33 57.27 8.53
C LYS A 149 -36.07 56.59 9.08
N VAL A 150 -35.82 56.64 10.39
CA VAL A 150 -34.60 56.06 10.98
C VAL A 150 -34.74 54.54 11.15
N ALA A 151 -35.94 54.05 11.51
CA ALA A 151 -36.22 52.63 11.69
C ALA A 151 -36.19 51.83 10.38
N THR A 152 -36.74 52.39 9.29
CA THR A 152 -36.75 51.77 7.95
C THR A 152 -35.34 51.68 7.36
N THR A 153 -34.55 52.75 7.48
CA THR A 153 -33.16 52.79 6.97
C THR A 153 -32.26 51.76 7.66
N THR A 154 -32.46 51.53 8.96
CA THR A 154 -31.65 50.57 9.73
C THR A 154 -31.98 49.13 9.34
N LYS A 155 -33.25 48.80 9.14
CA LYS A 155 -33.66 47.45 8.70
C LYS A 155 -33.31 47.14 7.25
N ALA A 156 -33.40 48.12 6.35
CA ALA A 156 -32.94 47.96 4.98
C ALA A 156 -31.45 47.61 4.92
N LYS A 157 -30.63 48.22 5.80
CA LYS A 157 -29.20 47.87 5.95
C LYS A 157 -29.01 46.46 6.50
N GLU A 158 -29.81 46.03 7.48
CA GLU A 158 -29.76 44.66 8.02
C GLU A 158 -30.12 43.60 6.96
N VAL A 159 -31.19 43.85 6.19
CA VAL A 159 -31.62 42.95 5.10
C VAL A 159 -30.60 42.95 3.97
N SER A 160 -30.05 44.11 3.58
CA SER A 160 -28.97 44.22 2.60
C SER A 160 -27.73 43.44 3.05
N TRP A 161 -27.36 43.51 4.33
CA TRP A 161 -26.26 42.73 4.90
C TRP A 161 -26.56 41.22 4.85
N MET A 162 -27.77 40.81 5.23
CA MET A 162 -28.22 39.41 5.17
C MET A 162 -28.20 38.88 3.74
N VAL A 163 -28.63 39.69 2.76
CA VAL A 163 -28.58 39.34 1.33
C VAL A 163 -27.13 39.19 0.85
N ARG A 164 -26.27 40.12 1.22
CA ARG A 164 -24.86 40.13 0.82
C ARG A 164 -24.06 38.96 1.40
N TRP A 165 -24.26 38.64 2.67
CA TRP A 165 -23.46 37.64 3.38
C TRP A 165 -24.15 36.30 3.56
N LYS A 166 -25.44 36.18 3.21
CA LYS A 166 -26.27 34.98 3.38
C LYS A 166 -26.29 34.46 4.83
N LEU A 167 -26.10 35.37 5.80
CA LEU A 167 -26.00 35.07 7.22
C LEU A 167 -27.15 35.71 8.02
N PRO A 168 -27.54 35.10 9.16
CA PRO A 168 -28.53 35.69 10.05
C PRO A 168 -28.17 37.10 10.53
N PRO A 169 -29.13 38.04 10.61
CA PRO A 169 -28.86 39.44 10.99
C PRO A 169 -28.17 39.63 12.34
N TRP A 170 -28.41 38.73 13.31
CA TRP A 170 -27.86 38.84 14.67
C TRP A 170 -26.35 38.50 14.76
N ILE A 171 -25.76 37.94 13.70
CA ILE A 171 -24.30 37.67 13.62
C ILE A 171 -23.54 38.95 13.22
N HIS A 172 -24.25 40.02 12.82
CA HIS A 172 -23.61 41.25 12.39
C HIS A 172 -22.76 41.86 13.53
N PRO A 173 -21.43 42.07 13.33
CA PRO A 173 -20.51 42.46 14.42
C PRO A 173 -20.86 43.77 15.16
N ARG A 174 -21.67 44.64 14.57
CA ARG A 174 -22.01 45.95 15.14
C ARG A 174 -23.34 45.96 15.90
N HIS A 175 -24.20 44.95 15.75
CA HIS A 175 -25.53 44.91 16.37
C HIS A 175 -25.97 43.48 16.74
N PHE A 176 -25.64 43.04 17.97
CA PHE A 176 -26.07 41.76 18.55
C PHE A 176 -27.53 41.80 19.04
N ASN A 177 -28.46 42.23 18.20
CA ASN A 177 -29.88 42.17 18.54
C ASN A 177 -30.38 40.73 18.39
N LYS A 178 -30.58 40.05 19.52
CA LYS A 178 -31.12 38.68 19.54
C LYS A 178 -32.52 38.63 18.90
N PRO A 179 -32.88 37.52 18.20
CA PRO A 179 -34.21 37.36 17.64
C PRO A 179 -35.27 37.43 18.73
N LYS A 180 -36.32 38.23 18.52
CA LYS A 180 -37.37 38.47 19.53
C LYS A 180 -38.54 37.50 19.42
N ASN A 181 -38.83 37.02 18.21
CA ASN A 181 -39.98 36.18 17.91
C ASN A 181 -39.54 34.76 17.48
N PRO A 182 -40.34 33.71 17.77
CA PRO A 182 -40.01 32.33 17.40
C PRO A 182 -39.80 32.15 15.89
N ARG A 183 -40.55 32.89 15.06
CA ARG A 183 -40.35 32.90 13.60
C ARG A 183 -38.99 33.46 13.17
N GLN A 184 -38.48 34.48 13.87
CA GLN A 184 -37.15 35.04 13.59
C GLN A 184 -36.03 34.07 14.00
N TRP A 185 -36.26 33.26 15.04
CA TRP A 185 -35.37 32.15 15.38
C TRP A 185 -35.34 31.09 14.29
N VAL A 186 -36.49 30.70 13.73
CA VAL A 186 -36.55 29.76 12.60
C VAL A 186 -35.78 30.28 11.38
N ILE A 187 -35.98 31.56 11.00
CA ILE A 187 -35.21 32.22 9.92
C ILE A 187 -33.71 32.16 10.21
N SER A 188 -33.32 32.51 11.44
CA SER A 188 -31.92 32.56 11.85
C SER A 188 -31.25 31.18 11.77
N VAL A 189 -31.91 30.13 12.25
CA VAL A 189 -31.36 28.78 12.20
C VAL A 189 -31.33 28.25 10.76
N ALA A 190 -32.37 28.51 9.96
CA ALA A 190 -32.40 28.09 8.56
C ALA A 190 -31.28 28.74 7.73
N LEU A 191 -31.02 30.04 7.93
CA LEU A 191 -29.91 30.75 7.28
C LEU A 191 -28.55 30.25 7.77
N LEU A 192 -28.37 30.00 9.07
CA LEU A 192 -27.15 29.44 9.61
C LEU A 192 -26.85 28.05 9.03
N MET A 193 -27.85 27.17 8.99
CA MET A 193 -27.70 25.83 8.41
C MET A 193 -27.37 25.90 6.92
N THR A 194 -28.00 26.83 6.19
CA THR A 194 -27.69 27.06 4.77
C THR A 194 -26.25 27.55 4.58
N ALA A 195 -25.73 28.39 5.48
CA ALA A 195 -24.34 28.84 5.44
C ALA A 195 -23.36 27.71 5.78
N VAL A 196 -23.66 26.84 6.74
CA VAL A 196 -22.80 25.67 7.05
C VAL A 196 -22.65 24.76 5.83
N GLN A 197 -23.73 24.57 5.05
CA GLN A 197 -23.72 23.70 3.87
C GLN A 197 -22.66 24.06 2.82
N THR A 198 -22.27 25.33 2.71
CA THR A 198 -21.25 25.72 1.74
C THR A 198 -19.84 25.24 2.11
N PHE A 199 -19.64 24.77 3.34
CA PHE A 199 -18.32 24.41 3.88
C PHE A 199 -18.17 22.93 4.25
N ILE A 200 -19.20 22.10 4.12
CA ILE A 200 -19.15 20.69 4.56
C ILE A 200 -18.62 19.71 3.51
N ALA A 201 -18.38 20.13 2.26
CA ALA A 201 -17.86 19.27 1.20
C ALA A 201 -16.59 18.48 1.59
N PRO A 202 -15.61 19.05 2.33
CA PRO A 202 -14.44 18.30 2.79
C PRO A 202 -14.74 17.09 3.66
N ILE A 203 -15.88 17.05 4.37
CA ILE A 203 -16.25 15.92 5.24
C ILE A 203 -16.46 14.66 4.40
N ILE A 204 -17.16 14.79 3.27
CA ILE A 204 -17.50 13.65 2.42
C ILE A 204 -16.38 13.30 1.44
N THR A 205 -15.62 14.28 0.91
CA THR A 205 -14.44 13.98 0.09
C THR A 205 -13.33 13.32 0.92
N GLY A 206 -13.16 13.73 2.18
CA GLY A 206 -12.27 13.08 3.13
C GLY A 206 -12.83 11.80 3.76
N ALA A 207 -14.02 11.34 3.37
CA ALA A 207 -14.59 10.11 3.93
C ALA A 207 -14.02 8.84 3.28
N VAL A 208 -13.44 8.95 2.08
CA VAL A 208 -12.84 7.83 1.35
C VAL A 208 -11.32 7.88 1.54
N ASN A 209 -10.76 6.84 2.15
CA ASN A 209 -9.33 6.61 2.22
C ASN A 209 -8.94 5.55 1.18
N TRP A 210 -7.83 5.75 0.47
CA TRP A 210 -7.33 4.80 -0.51
C TRP A 210 -6.08 4.13 0.07
N THR A 211 -6.14 2.83 0.28
CA THR A 211 -5.03 2.02 0.81
C THR A 211 -4.53 1.07 -0.29
N SER A 212 -3.22 1.00 -0.48
CA SER A 212 -2.64 0.03 -1.41
C SER A 212 -2.79 -1.37 -0.82
N THR A 213 -3.41 -2.26 -1.60
CA THR A 213 -3.65 -3.65 -1.23
C THR A 213 -3.24 -4.57 -2.37
N PRO A 214 -2.47 -5.63 -2.09
CA PRO A 214 -2.13 -6.63 -3.09
C PRO A 214 -3.37 -7.49 -3.38
N VAL A 215 -3.75 -7.58 -4.65
CA VAL A 215 -4.86 -8.42 -5.10
C VAL A 215 -4.33 -9.50 -6.04
N PRO A 216 -4.56 -10.80 -5.73
CA PRO A 216 -4.12 -11.88 -6.61
C PRO A 216 -4.89 -11.84 -7.93
N THR A 217 -4.23 -12.23 -9.02
CA THR A 217 -4.81 -12.29 -10.36
C THR A 217 -4.81 -13.73 -10.85
N PRO A 218 -5.82 -14.56 -10.49
CA PRO A 218 -5.78 -16.01 -10.70
C PRO A 218 -5.70 -16.43 -12.17
N ASP A 219 -6.19 -15.58 -13.07
CA ASP A 219 -6.21 -15.82 -14.51
C ASP A 219 -4.87 -15.49 -15.19
N ALA A 220 -3.97 -14.77 -14.50
CA ALA A 220 -2.65 -14.39 -15.01
C ALA A 220 -1.54 -15.36 -14.57
N ARG A 221 -1.82 -16.67 -14.50
CA ARG A 221 -0.84 -17.66 -14.03
C ARG A 221 0.41 -17.64 -14.92
N VAL A 222 1.57 -17.62 -14.28
CA VAL A 222 2.86 -17.68 -14.97
C VAL A 222 3.68 -18.87 -14.52
N SER A 223 4.45 -19.42 -15.45
CA SER A 223 5.38 -20.52 -15.19
C SER A 223 6.70 -19.94 -14.69
N VAL A 224 7.24 -20.48 -13.60
CA VAL A 224 8.52 -20.06 -13.02
C VAL A 224 9.42 -21.28 -12.93
N ALA A 225 10.66 -21.17 -13.41
CA ALA A 225 11.60 -22.28 -13.36
C ALA A 225 11.90 -22.68 -11.91
N ALA A 226 11.98 -23.98 -11.63
CA ALA A 226 12.29 -24.47 -10.29
C ALA A 226 13.77 -24.31 -9.92
N VAL A 227 14.66 -24.23 -10.92
CA VAL A 227 16.11 -24.15 -10.80
C VAL A 227 16.67 -23.20 -11.86
N ASP A 228 17.85 -22.64 -11.63
CA ASP A 228 18.61 -21.93 -12.64
C ASP A 228 18.84 -22.77 -13.92
N SER A 229 18.59 -22.16 -15.08
CA SER A 229 18.82 -22.77 -16.39
C SER A 229 20.27 -23.22 -16.62
N THR A 230 21.22 -22.67 -15.88
CA THR A 230 22.65 -22.95 -15.93
C THR A 230 23.11 -24.04 -14.97
N ALA A 231 22.24 -24.56 -14.10
CA ALA A 231 22.59 -25.64 -13.16
C ALA A 231 23.27 -26.80 -13.88
N ASP A 232 24.41 -27.28 -13.42
CA ASP A 232 25.15 -28.34 -14.11
C ASP A 232 25.70 -29.30 -13.06
N PHE A 233 25.12 -30.51 -13.00
CA PHE A 233 25.59 -31.52 -12.07
C PHE A 233 27.04 -31.95 -12.39
N GLY A 234 27.52 -31.79 -13.63
CA GLY A 234 28.92 -31.97 -13.99
C GLY A 234 29.88 -31.06 -13.19
N GLY A 235 29.39 -29.90 -12.74
CA GLY A 235 30.10 -28.98 -11.83
C GLY A 235 30.38 -29.57 -10.45
N TRP A 236 29.55 -30.50 -9.97
CA TRP A 236 29.69 -31.13 -8.64
C TRP A 236 31.03 -31.85 -8.48
N LYS A 237 31.52 -32.45 -9.57
CA LYS A 237 32.85 -33.05 -9.61
C LYS A 237 33.92 -32.02 -9.30
N TRP A 238 33.87 -30.84 -9.92
CA TRP A 238 34.85 -29.76 -9.74
C TRP A 238 34.75 -29.13 -8.36
N TYR A 239 33.54 -28.96 -7.83
CA TYR A 239 33.29 -28.53 -6.46
C TYR A 239 34.01 -29.41 -5.42
N ASN A 240 34.07 -30.73 -5.66
CA ASN A 240 34.70 -31.69 -4.76
C ASN A 240 36.14 -32.07 -5.13
N TYR A 241 36.63 -31.65 -6.29
CA TYR A 241 37.91 -32.11 -6.80
C TYR A 241 39.06 -31.48 -5.99
N PRO A 242 39.94 -32.27 -5.35
CA PRO A 242 41.08 -31.76 -4.62
C PRO A 242 42.20 -31.39 -5.60
N PHE A 243 42.14 -30.22 -6.22
CA PHE A 243 43.22 -29.75 -7.10
C PHE A 243 44.34 -29.09 -6.27
N GLU A 244 45.34 -29.86 -5.86
CA GLU A 244 46.66 -29.27 -5.56
C GLU A 244 47.41 -29.01 -6.88
N PRO A 245 48.03 -27.83 -7.10
CA PRO A 245 48.27 -26.73 -6.17
C PRO A 245 47.29 -25.54 -6.26
N PHE A 246 46.21 -25.62 -7.06
CA PHE A 246 45.39 -24.44 -7.41
C PHE A 246 44.17 -24.18 -6.50
N GLY A 247 43.98 -24.97 -5.44
CA GLY A 247 42.95 -24.75 -4.42
C GLY A 247 41.59 -25.32 -4.79
N LEU A 248 40.72 -25.50 -3.79
CA LEU A 248 39.35 -26.02 -3.96
C LEU A 248 38.48 -24.98 -4.68
N ASP A 249 37.73 -25.41 -5.71
CA ASP A 249 36.80 -24.55 -6.48
C ASP A 249 35.52 -24.20 -5.70
N ARG A 250 35.54 -24.29 -4.37
CA ARG A 250 34.39 -24.02 -3.50
C ARG A 250 34.22 -22.56 -3.14
N LYS A 251 35.30 -21.77 -3.23
CA LYS A 251 35.31 -20.34 -2.91
C LYS A 251 34.31 -19.53 -3.76
N PRO A 252 34.19 -19.74 -5.09
CA PRO A 252 33.16 -19.09 -5.89
C PRO A 252 31.74 -19.42 -5.42
N TYR A 253 31.45 -20.69 -5.12
CA TYR A 253 30.14 -21.12 -4.62
C TYR A 253 29.81 -20.54 -3.25
N LEU A 254 30.78 -20.50 -2.33
CA LEU A 254 30.61 -19.83 -1.03
C LEU A 254 30.24 -18.35 -1.20
N ARG A 255 30.88 -17.65 -2.15
CA ARG A 255 30.57 -16.24 -2.47
C ARG A 255 29.16 -16.09 -3.05
N THR A 256 28.74 -17.00 -3.93
CA THR A 256 27.38 -17.03 -4.46
C THR A 256 26.36 -17.23 -3.35
N ALA A 257 26.60 -18.20 -2.44
CA ALA A 257 25.75 -18.43 -1.28
C ALA A 257 25.68 -17.19 -0.37
N ALA A 258 26.80 -16.49 -0.12
CA ALA A 258 26.77 -15.24 0.65
C ALA A 258 25.96 -14.13 -0.06
N GLY A 259 25.98 -14.10 -1.39
CA GLY A 259 25.10 -13.25 -2.20
C GLY A 259 23.62 -13.59 -2.00
N TYR A 260 23.26 -14.87 -2.03
CA TYR A 260 21.90 -15.35 -1.75
C TYR A 260 21.45 -15.03 -0.33
N ALA A 261 22.31 -15.19 0.67
CA ALA A 261 22.00 -14.83 2.06
C ALA A 261 21.61 -13.34 2.19
N SER A 262 22.27 -12.48 1.40
CA SER A 262 21.95 -11.05 1.35
C SER A 262 20.61 -10.77 0.65
N LEU A 263 20.21 -11.56 -0.34
CA LEU A 263 18.92 -11.43 -1.02
C LEU A 263 17.74 -11.90 -0.16
N VAL A 264 17.88 -13.07 0.49
CA VAL A 264 16.80 -13.69 1.29
C VAL A 264 16.33 -12.79 2.42
N TRP A 265 17.21 -11.92 2.94
CA TRP A 265 16.95 -11.08 4.12
C TRP A 265 17.19 -9.58 3.90
N SER A 266 17.20 -9.10 2.66
CA SER A 266 17.39 -7.66 2.38
C SER A 266 16.22 -6.77 2.83
N ASP A 267 15.05 -7.33 3.16
CA ASP A 267 13.86 -6.56 3.51
C ASP A 267 13.81 -6.21 5.01
N GLN A 268 14.26 -4.99 5.32
CA GLN A 268 14.22 -4.40 6.67
C GLN A 268 12.81 -4.22 7.23
N THR A 269 11.77 -4.16 6.38
CA THR A 269 10.39 -3.98 6.85
C THR A 269 9.83 -5.23 7.54
N THR A 270 10.49 -6.37 7.31
CA THR A 270 10.18 -7.64 7.97
C THR A 270 10.95 -7.85 9.26
N MET A 271 11.73 -6.88 9.74
CA MET A 271 12.38 -6.94 11.05
C MET A 271 11.64 -6.03 12.04
N SER A 272 11.19 -6.58 13.16
CA SER A 272 10.64 -5.78 14.25
C SER A 272 11.71 -4.87 14.83
N ALA A 273 11.30 -3.82 15.54
CA ALA A 273 12.22 -2.98 16.30
C ALA A 273 13.04 -3.76 17.36
N ASN A 274 12.61 -4.96 17.72
CA ASN A 274 13.31 -5.87 18.64
C ASN A 274 14.18 -6.90 17.89
N GLY A 275 14.36 -6.74 16.59
CA GLY A 275 15.18 -7.61 15.76
C GLY A 275 14.53 -8.93 15.35
N THR A 276 13.34 -9.25 15.87
CA THR A 276 12.61 -10.45 15.43
C THR A 276 12.17 -10.28 14.00
N SER A 277 12.46 -11.24 13.13
CA SER A 277 11.78 -11.28 11.83
C SER A 277 10.28 -11.37 12.09
N LEU A 278 9.52 -10.32 11.77
CA LEU A 278 8.07 -10.23 11.87
C LEU A 278 7.38 -11.26 10.96
N THR A 279 8.08 -11.77 9.93
CA THR A 279 7.50 -12.66 8.92
C THR A 279 8.34 -13.88 8.55
N GLY A 280 9.65 -13.91 8.82
CA GLY A 280 10.53 -15.02 8.48
C GLY A 280 10.26 -16.29 9.27
N ASN A 281 9.50 -17.24 8.73
CA ASN A 281 9.21 -18.53 9.36
C ASN A 281 10.35 -19.56 9.25
N GLY A 282 11.59 -19.15 8.96
CA GLY A 282 12.72 -20.07 8.77
C GLY A 282 12.66 -20.89 7.47
N CYS A 283 11.73 -20.57 6.56
CA CYS A 283 11.55 -21.25 5.27
C CYS A 283 11.50 -20.23 4.12
N ARG A 284 12.66 -19.95 3.51
CA ARG A 284 12.73 -19.05 2.33
C ARG A 284 13.61 -19.64 1.24
N HIS A 285 13.23 -19.38 0.00
CA HIS A 285 13.92 -19.86 -1.19
C HIS A 285 14.17 -18.69 -2.15
N VAL A 286 15.40 -18.56 -2.64
CA VAL A 286 15.70 -17.72 -3.81
C VAL A 286 15.21 -18.43 -5.06
N VAL A 287 14.11 -17.94 -5.61
CA VAL A 287 13.56 -18.42 -6.88
C VAL A 287 14.16 -17.59 -8.01
N GLN A 288 14.54 -18.28 -9.08
CA GLN A 288 14.94 -17.65 -10.33
C GLN A 288 13.72 -16.97 -10.96
N SER A 289 13.54 -15.70 -10.63
CA SER A 289 12.33 -15.00 -11.03
C SER A 289 12.44 -14.37 -12.41
N HIS A 290 11.31 -14.41 -13.10
CA HIS A 290 11.01 -13.48 -14.16
C HIS A 290 10.63 -12.13 -13.54
N ASP A 291 11.09 -11.03 -14.13
CA ASP A 291 10.76 -9.64 -13.75
C ASP A 291 9.24 -9.34 -13.72
N MET A 292 8.39 -10.31 -14.11
CA MET A 292 6.94 -10.23 -14.16
C MET A 292 6.24 -10.65 -12.86
N VAL A 293 6.93 -11.29 -11.90
CA VAL A 293 6.33 -11.72 -10.62
C VAL A 293 6.83 -10.82 -9.49
N GLY A 294 5.96 -9.90 -9.07
CA GLY A 294 6.24 -8.95 -8.00
C GLY A 294 5.99 -9.52 -6.60
N PRO A 295 6.31 -8.74 -5.55
CA PRO A 295 6.01 -9.10 -4.17
C PRO A 295 4.50 -9.33 -3.95
N ASN A 296 4.15 -10.09 -2.92
CA ASN A 296 2.80 -10.57 -2.59
C ASN A 296 2.16 -11.54 -3.60
N SER A 297 2.83 -11.83 -4.72
CA SER A 297 2.44 -12.94 -5.59
C SER A 297 2.54 -14.28 -4.86
N THR A 298 1.79 -15.28 -5.30
CA THR A 298 1.79 -16.62 -4.69
C THR A 298 2.42 -17.64 -5.62
N LEU A 299 3.41 -18.39 -5.14
CA LEU A 299 4.01 -19.55 -5.81
C LEU A 299 3.38 -20.83 -5.25
N LEU A 300 2.96 -21.74 -6.12
CA LEU A 300 2.27 -22.97 -5.72
C LEU A 300 3.21 -24.19 -5.78
N ASN A 301 3.09 -25.06 -4.77
CA ASN A 301 3.79 -26.35 -4.68
C ASN A 301 5.31 -26.25 -4.86
N ALA A 302 5.92 -25.22 -4.26
CA ALA A 302 7.35 -24.97 -4.36
C ALA A 302 8.13 -25.80 -3.34
N THR A 303 9.29 -26.32 -3.74
CA THR A 303 10.27 -26.86 -2.79
C THR A 303 11.02 -25.69 -2.17
N VAL A 304 10.96 -25.57 -0.85
CA VAL A 304 11.56 -24.45 -0.10
C VAL A 304 12.47 -25.01 0.99
N PRO A 305 13.73 -24.58 1.12
CA PRO A 305 14.57 -25.01 2.23
C PRO A 305 14.03 -24.43 3.53
N CYS A 306 14.12 -25.22 4.60
CA CYS A 306 13.59 -24.87 5.90
C CYS A 306 14.58 -25.27 6.99
N ILE A 307 14.64 -24.45 8.04
CA ILE A 307 15.39 -24.75 9.25
C ILE A 307 14.60 -24.29 10.48
N ARG A 308 14.56 -25.16 11.47
CA ARG A 308 13.90 -24.93 12.76
C ARG A 308 14.91 -25.13 13.87
N ILE A 309 15.19 -24.06 14.60
CA ILE A 309 16.04 -24.10 15.80
C ILE A 309 15.13 -24.40 17.00
N HIS A 310 15.40 -25.51 17.69
CA HIS A 310 14.64 -25.96 18.85
C HIS A 310 15.16 -25.36 20.15
N SER A 311 16.49 -25.26 20.28
CA SER A 311 17.14 -24.65 21.44
C SER A 311 18.54 -24.15 21.10
N LEU A 312 18.96 -23.12 21.84
CA LEU A 312 20.33 -22.59 21.86
C LEU A 312 20.73 -22.36 23.32
N GLU A 313 21.71 -23.13 23.78
CA GLU A 313 22.16 -23.15 25.17
C GLU A 313 23.66 -22.83 25.23
N TRP A 314 24.04 -21.80 25.98
CA TRP A 314 25.43 -21.41 26.17
C TRP A 314 25.99 -22.06 27.43
N TYR A 315 27.24 -22.52 27.39
CA TYR A 315 27.92 -23.04 28.57
C TYR A 315 28.14 -21.92 29.60
N LYS A 316 28.13 -22.30 30.87
CA LYS A 316 28.27 -21.37 32.00
C LYS A 316 29.62 -21.46 32.68
N ALA A 317 30.28 -22.61 32.58
CA ALA A 317 31.59 -22.83 33.17
C ALA A 317 32.55 -23.59 32.25
N ASP A 318 33.84 -23.52 32.55
CA ASP A 318 34.93 -24.13 31.77
C ASP A 318 34.84 -25.66 31.73
N TYR A 319 34.51 -26.30 32.87
CA TYR A 319 34.38 -27.75 32.99
C TYR A 319 33.18 -28.33 32.23
N GLU A 320 32.25 -27.49 31.77
CA GLU A 320 31.12 -27.89 30.94
C GLU A 320 31.53 -28.03 29.46
N VAL A 321 32.61 -27.38 29.03
CA VAL A 321 33.07 -27.37 27.64
C VAL A 321 33.98 -28.57 27.36
N PRO A 322 33.57 -29.54 26.51
CA PRO A 322 34.44 -30.63 26.11
C PRO A 322 35.67 -30.11 25.36
N ARG A 323 36.82 -30.73 25.60
CA ARG A 323 38.11 -30.31 25.00
C ARG A 323 38.08 -30.30 23.47
N ALA A 324 37.34 -31.21 22.84
CA ALA A 324 37.19 -31.26 21.39
C ALA A 324 36.48 -30.00 20.85
N GLU A 325 35.35 -29.63 21.44
CA GLU A 325 34.57 -28.44 21.08
C GLU A 325 35.42 -27.16 21.19
N TRP A 326 36.19 -27.03 22.27
CA TRP A 326 37.13 -25.92 22.44
C TRP A 326 38.12 -25.80 21.27
N VAL A 327 38.82 -26.89 20.93
CA VAL A 327 39.86 -26.86 19.90
C VAL A 327 39.31 -26.43 18.55
N TYR A 328 38.12 -26.91 18.16
CA TYR A 328 37.51 -26.57 16.87
C TYR A 328 37.00 -25.13 16.77
N VAL A 329 36.50 -24.55 17.88
CA VAL A 329 36.12 -23.12 17.90
C VAL A 329 37.35 -22.23 17.79
N ALA A 330 38.43 -22.60 18.50
CA ALA A 330 39.67 -21.87 18.54
C ALA A 330 40.50 -21.99 17.25
N ASP A 331 40.54 -23.18 16.67
CA ASP A 331 41.23 -23.56 15.44
C ASP A 331 40.28 -24.31 14.51
N SER A 332 39.47 -23.56 13.78
CA SER A 332 38.47 -24.07 12.83
C SER A 332 39.05 -24.40 11.45
N SER A 333 40.38 -24.58 11.35
CA SER A 333 41.04 -24.99 10.10
C SER A 333 40.48 -26.29 9.53
N SER A 334 40.09 -27.21 10.41
CA SER A 334 39.49 -28.49 10.05
C SER A 334 37.97 -28.44 9.81
N LEU A 335 37.32 -27.34 10.19
CA LEU A 335 35.89 -27.10 9.92
C LEU A 335 35.68 -26.50 8.53
N SER A 336 36.66 -25.74 8.03
CA SER A 336 36.54 -25.12 6.71
C SER A 336 36.56 -26.17 5.61
N ILE A 337 35.52 -26.16 4.77
CA ILE A 337 35.48 -26.99 3.58
C ILE A 337 35.99 -26.25 2.35
N VAL A 338 36.27 -24.94 2.45
CA VAL A 338 36.77 -24.11 1.34
C VAL A 338 38.26 -23.75 1.43
N ASP A 339 38.98 -24.29 2.40
CA ASP A 339 40.38 -23.93 2.69
C ASP A 339 40.52 -22.42 2.97
N ASP A 340 39.65 -21.92 3.86
CA ASP A 340 39.66 -20.56 4.39
C ASP A 340 39.17 -20.57 5.86
N PRO A 341 40.05 -20.90 6.82
CA PRO A 341 39.66 -21.17 8.20
C PRO A 341 38.86 -20.02 8.84
N PRO A 342 37.64 -20.27 9.36
CA PRO A 342 36.85 -19.26 10.06
C PRO A 342 37.61 -18.53 11.17
N SER A 343 38.49 -19.22 11.89
CA SER A 343 39.28 -18.69 13.02
C SER A 343 40.32 -17.66 12.60
N SER A 344 40.64 -17.58 11.30
CA SER A 344 41.52 -16.53 10.76
C SER A 344 40.83 -15.15 10.70
N TYR A 345 39.49 -15.13 10.80
CA TYR A 345 38.69 -13.92 10.78
C TYR A 345 38.42 -13.39 12.19
N TYR A 346 39.21 -12.38 12.58
CA TYR A 346 39.12 -11.76 13.91
C TYR A 346 38.02 -10.68 14.00
N ARG A 347 36.78 -11.05 13.70
CA ARG A 347 35.62 -10.15 13.69
C ARG A 347 34.58 -10.56 14.75
N PRO A 348 34.11 -9.64 15.60
CA PRO A 348 32.94 -9.86 16.44
C PRO A 348 31.74 -10.34 15.63
N GLY A 349 31.01 -11.32 16.14
CA GLY A 349 29.86 -11.95 15.50
C GLY A 349 30.20 -13.09 14.54
N MET A 350 31.48 -13.32 14.23
CA MET A 350 31.87 -14.55 13.55
C MET A 350 31.41 -15.75 14.37
N ALA A 351 30.70 -16.68 13.73
CA ALA A 351 30.18 -17.86 14.38
C ALA A 351 30.37 -19.10 13.50
N VAL A 352 30.57 -20.24 14.16
CA VAL A 352 30.69 -21.55 13.53
C VAL A 352 29.74 -22.53 14.21
N VAL A 353 29.15 -23.43 13.42
CA VAL A 353 28.28 -24.51 13.89
C VAL A 353 28.78 -25.83 13.30
N PHE A 354 29.06 -26.81 14.15
CA PHE A 354 29.70 -28.05 13.71
C PHE A 354 29.38 -29.26 14.60
N ASP A 355 29.66 -30.45 14.06
CA ASP A 355 29.62 -31.73 14.74
C ASP A 355 31.06 -32.12 15.10
N ASP A 356 31.33 -32.41 16.37
CA ASP A 356 32.66 -32.82 16.83
C ASP A 356 33.01 -34.28 16.47
N TYR A 357 32.01 -35.08 16.07
CA TYR A 357 32.19 -36.48 15.66
C TYR A 357 32.09 -36.69 14.15
N VAL A 358 31.26 -35.90 13.46
CA VAL A 358 30.98 -36.06 12.02
C VAL A 358 31.59 -34.91 11.23
N GLY A 359 32.89 -35.03 10.94
CA GLY A 359 33.56 -34.16 9.96
C GLY A 359 33.01 -34.36 8.54
N TRP A 360 33.23 -33.37 7.67
CA TRP A 360 32.89 -33.47 6.25
C TRP A 360 33.51 -34.74 5.64
N ASN A 361 32.66 -35.64 5.12
CA ASN A 361 33.12 -36.92 4.61
C ASN A 361 33.75 -36.74 3.23
N LYS A 362 35.09 -36.68 3.19
CA LYS A 362 35.89 -36.54 1.96
C LYS A 362 35.68 -37.66 0.93
N SER A 363 35.05 -38.78 1.29
CA SER A 363 34.90 -39.97 0.42
C SER A 363 33.67 -39.99 -0.48
N GLN A 364 33.02 -38.85 -0.72
CA GLN A 364 31.85 -38.81 -1.59
C GLN A 364 32.16 -39.22 -3.03
N ASP A 365 31.26 -40.01 -3.61
CA ASP A 365 31.26 -40.33 -5.03
C ASP A 365 30.88 -39.09 -5.83
N TRP A 366 31.87 -38.47 -6.46
CA TRP A 366 31.75 -37.24 -7.25
C TRP A 366 30.85 -37.37 -8.48
N TYR A 367 30.50 -38.60 -8.87
CA TYR A 367 29.65 -38.88 -10.03
C TYR A 367 28.19 -39.10 -9.65
N SER A 368 27.87 -39.08 -8.36
CA SER A 368 26.52 -39.31 -7.85
C SER A 368 26.05 -38.16 -6.98
N LYS A 369 24.76 -37.82 -7.10
CA LYS A 369 24.12 -36.84 -6.23
C LYS A 369 24.15 -37.36 -4.79
N PRO A 370 24.39 -36.51 -3.78
CA PRO A 370 24.35 -36.96 -2.38
C PRO A 370 23.01 -37.65 -2.05
N ALA A 371 23.04 -38.56 -1.08
CA ALA A 371 21.82 -39.20 -0.62
C ALA A 371 20.88 -38.16 0.01
N PRO A 372 19.57 -38.14 -0.33
CA PRO A 372 18.61 -37.28 0.33
C PRO A 372 18.58 -37.54 1.84
N THR A 373 18.63 -36.47 2.65
CA THR A 373 18.52 -36.58 4.11
C THR A 373 17.71 -35.44 4.70
N ILE A 374 17.23 -35.63 5.93
CA ILE A 374 16.81 -34.57 6.85
C ILE A 374 17.88 -34.51 7.93
N PHE A 375 18.35 -33.30 8.26
CA PHE A 375 19.25 -33.10 9.36
C PHE A 375 18.46 -32.80 10.63
N SER A 376 18.70 -33.52 11.73
CA SER A 376 18.05 -33.25 13.01
C SER A 376 18.90 -33.72 14.18
N LYS A 377 19.81 -32.86 14.64
CA LYS A 377 20.78 -33.20 15.68
C LYS A 377 21.18 -31.96 16.49
N VAL A 378 21.78 -32.20 17.65
CA VAL A 378 22.49 -31.19 18.42
C VAL A 378 23.86 -30.97 17.77
N GLN A 379 24.29 -29.71 17.67
CA GLN A 379 25.59 -29.29 17.17
C GLN A 379 26.23 -28.33 18.17
N THR A 380 27.55 -28.23 18.09
CA THR A 380 28.32 -27.23 18.84
C THR A 380 28.27 -25.91 18.09
N VAL A 381 28.10 -24.81 18.83
CA VAL A 381 28.20 -23.46 18.28
C VAL A 381 29.26 -22.67 19.02
N GLY A 382 30.12 -21.99 18.28
CA GLY A 382 31.10 -21.04 18.79
C GLY A 382 30.88 -19.68 18.16
N MET A 383 30.92 -18.60 18.93
CA MET A 383 30.80 -17.23 18.43
C MET A 383 31.88 -16.33 19.03
N MET A 384 32.63 -15.64 18.19
CA MET A 384 33.59 -14.63 18.60
C MET A 384 32.87 -13.37 19.05
N VAL A 385 33.15 -12.93 20.27
CA VAL A 385 32.56 -11.75 20.89
C VAL A 385 33.44 -10.53 20.68
N LYS A 386 34.74 -10.66 20.95
CA LYS A 386 35.72 -9.57 20.84
C LYS A 386 37.13 -10.13 20.76
N ARG A 387 38.01 -9.43 20.04
CA ARG A 387 39.46 -9.60 20.18
C ARG A 387 39.99 -8.52 21.11
N VAL A 388 40.78 -8.93 22.10
CA VAL A 388 41.40 -8.05 23.10
C VAL A 388 42.90 -8.21 23.09
N ALA A 389 43.64 -7.19 23.54
CA ALA A 389 45.04 -7.38 23.90
C ALA A 389 45.12 -8.39 25.05
N ASN A 390 46.20 -9.16 25.12
CA ASN A 390 46.37 -10.13 26.20
C ASN A 390 46.37 -9.42 27.56
N GLN A 391 45.36 -9.75 28.36
CA GLN A 391 45.11 -9.22 29.71
C GLN A 391 44.94 -10.40 30.68
N ASP A 392 45.23 -10.17 31.96
CA ASP A 392 45.06 -11.15 33.03
C ASP A 392 44.05 -10.61 34.07
N PRO A 393 42.88 -11.25 34.27
CA PRO A 393 42.42 -12.45 33.58
C PRO A 393 41.96 -12.14 32.14
N PRO A 394 42.15 -13.09 31.20
CA PRO A 394 41.74 -12.87 29.84
C PRO A 394 40.21 -12.82 29.72
N CYS A 395 39.71 -12.03 28.76
CA CYS A 395 38.28 -11.90 28.50
C CYS A 395 37.41 -11.43 29.69
N SER A 396 37.99 -10.80 30.71
CA SER A 396 37.25 -10.12 31.77
C SER A 396 37.03 -8.64 31.49
N ALA A 397 35.89 -8.09 31.92
CA ALA A 397 35.59 -6.65 31.86
C ALA A 397 35.72 -6.08 30.44
N LEU A 398 35.05 -6.72 29.48
CA LEU A 398 35.09 -6.31 28.09
C LEU A 398 34.35 -4.99 27.91
N ASP A 399 35.00 -3.96 27.33
CA ASP A 399 34.23 -2.76 26.92
C ASP A 399 33.09 -3.17 25.99
N PRO A 400 31.96 -2.42 25.98
CA PRO A 400 30.78 -2.74 25.19
C PRO A 400 31.12 -3.17 23.76
N THR A 401 30.56 -4.31 23.38
CA THR A 401 30.75 -4.94 22.08
C THR A 401 29.64 -4.53 21.12
N ILE A 402 29.63 -5.07 19.89
CA ILE A 402 28.47 -4.93 18.99
C ILE A 402 27.19 -5.57 19.58
N PHE A 403 27.34 -6.42 20.59
CA PHE A 403 26.27 -7.06 21.33
C PHE A 403 25.93 -6.35 22.65
N GLY A 404 26.49 -5.16 22.92
CA GLY A 404 26.34 -4.49 24.20
C GLY A 404 27.32 -4.99 25.26
N SER A 405 26.97 -4.83 26.54
CA SER A 405 27.77 -5.35 27.65
C SER A 405 27.56 -6.85 27.76
N VAL A 406 28.63 -7.63 27.78
CA VAL A 406 28.54 -9.10 27.85
C VAL A 406 28.93 -9.67 29.21
N ASP A 407 29.55 -8.87 30.08
CA ASP A 407 30.06 -9.31 31.38
C ASP A 407 28.96 -9.74 32.36
N HIS A 408 27.72 -9.29 32.14
CA HIS A 408 26.56 -9.63 32.98
C HIS A 408 25.80 -10.87 32.47
N LEU A 409 26.18 -11.40 31.32
CA LEU A 409 25.61 -12.63 30.78
C LEU A 409 26.31 -13.78 31.48
N ASP A 410 25.57 -14.52 32.33
CA ASP A 410 26.02 -15.73 33.06
C ASP A 410 26.43 -16.86 32.10
N ARG A 411 27.53 -16.66 31.37
CA ARG A 411 28.02 -17.45 30.24
C ARG A 411 29.55 -17.51 30.29
N TYR A 412 30.09 -18.68 29.97
CA TYR A 412 31.53 -18.89 29.91
C TYR A 412 32.14 -18.22 28.67
N LEU A 413 33.15 -17.38 28.88
CA LEU A 413 33.97 -16.79 27.82
C LEU A 413 35.29 -17.55 27.71
N LEU A 414 35.46 -18.25 26.61
CA LEU A 414 36.73 -18.86 26.27
C LEU A 414 37.69 -17.79 25.72
N ASN A 415 38.91 -17.75 26.26
CA ASN A 415 40.00 -17.00 25.64
C ASN A 415 40.89 -17.90 24.79
N TRP A 416 41.14 -17.50 23.55
CA TRP A 416 42.12 -18.13 22.67
C TRP A 416 42.81 -17.13 21.76
N GLY A 417 44.14 -17.14 21.73
CA GLY A 417 44.89 -16.26 20.84
C GLY A 417 46.39 -16.44 20.92
N ASP A 418 47.11 -15.46 20.38
CA ASP A 418 48.57 -15.46 20.35
C ASP A 418 49.15 -14.78 21.61
N SER A 419 50.47 -14.57 21.67
CA SER A 419 51.13 -13.92 22.81
C SER A 419 50.80 -12.43 22.97
N THR A 420 50.15 -11.81 21.99
CA THR A 420 49.82 -10.39 21.95
C THR A 420 48.33 -10.10 22.08
N ASN A 421 47.47 -10.98 21.57
CA ASN A 421 46.03 -10.78 21.53
C ASN A 421 45.27 -12.08 21.84
N GLY A 422 44.20 -11.95 22.62
CA GLY A 422 43.24 -13.00 22.92
C GLY A 422 41.92 -12.77 22.19
N ASN A 423 41.32 -13.83 21.66
CA ASN A 423 39.95 -13.81 21.12
C ASN A 423 39.01 -14.43 22.15
N CYS A 424 37.93 -13.72 22.46
CA CYS A 424 36.92 -14.13 23.40
C CYS A 424 35.75 -14.77 22.67
N TYR A 425 35.41 -16.01 23.00
CA TYR A 425 34.34 -16.77 22.38
C TYR A 425 33.26 -17.16 23.39
N PHE A 426 32.00 -17.09 22.97
CA PHE A 426 30.96 -17.90 23.58
C PHE A 426 30.91 -19.26 22.91
N ILE A 427 30.68 -20.30 23.71
CA ILE A 427 30.52 -21.68 23.24
C ILE A 427 29.22 -22.24 23.82
N GLY A 428 28.49 -22.98 23.01
CA GLY A 428 27.23 -23.58 23.39
C GLY A 428 26.83 -24.73 22.50
N ARG A 429 25.58 -25.16 22.68
CA ARG A 429 24.92 -26.20 21.90
C ARG A 429 23.67 -25.65 21.25
N VAL A 430 23.47 -26.01 19.99
CA VAL A 430 22.28 -25.68 19.22
C VAL A 430 21.62 -26.97 18.76
N ASN A 431 20.34 -27.12 19.06
CA ASN A 431 19.53 -28.23 18.57
C ASN A 431 18.64 -27.73 17.44
N PHE A 432 18.77 -28.27 16.24
CA PHE A 432 17.95 -27.83 15.11
C PHE A 432 17.62 -28.97 14.15
N THR A 433 16.54 -28.77 13.41
CA THR A 433 16.15 -29.59 12.27
C THR A 433 16.27 -28.75 11.00
N ALA A 434 16.88 -29.30 9.97
CA ALA A 434 17.02 -28.68 8.66
C ALA A 434 16.63 -29.67 7.56
N GLY A 435 15.93 -29.18 6.54
CA GLY A 435 15.45 -29.97 5.42
C GLY A 435 14.83 -29.07 4.36
N VAL A 436 13.94 -29.64 3.55
CA VAL A 436 13.07 -28.86 2.65
C VAL A 436 11.60 -29.12 3.00
N THR A 437 10.71 -28.25 2.57
CA THR A 437 9.26 -28.46 2.61
C THR A 437 8.71 -28.36 1.18
N ILE A 438 7.61 -29.05 0.93
CA ILE A 438 6.81 -28.83 -0.29
C ILE A 438 5.69 -27.87 0.11
N SER A 439 5.95 -26.58 -0.05
CA SER A 439 5.02 -25.53 0.34
C SER A 439 3.84 -25.51 -0.63
N PRO A 440 2.60 -25.76 -0.17
CA PRO A 440 1.43 -25.67 -1.05
C PRO A 440 1.23 -24.25 -1.57
N GLN A 441 1.62 -23.24 -0.76
CA GLN A 441 1.55 -21.83 -1.09
C GLN A 441 2.72 -21.08 -0.43
N SER A 442 3.64 -20.60 -1.25
CA SER A 442 4.68 -19.66 -0.83
C SER A 442 4.35 -18.26 -1.35
N LYS A 443 4.65 -17.21 -0.59
CA LYS A 443 4.48 -15.82 -1.06
C LYS A 443 5.80 -15.21 -1.45
N TYR A 444 5.81 -14.47 -2.54
CA TYR A 444 6.94 -13.62 -2.90
C TYR A 444 7.05 -12.48 -1.88
N VAL A 445 8.11 -12.49 -1.07
CA VAL A 445 8.46 -11.37 -0.18
C VAL A 445 9.25 -10.30 -0.91
N SER A 446 9.97 -10.71 -1.96
CA SER A 446 10.62 -9.83 -2.94
C SER A 446 10.48 -10.45 -4.32
N ASN A 447 10.94 -9.76 -5.38
CA ASN A 447 10.85 -10.28 -6.75
C ASN A 447 11.48 -11.68 -6.92
N ARG A 448 12.46 -12.06 -6.10
CA ARG A 448 13.22 -13.31 -6.23
C ARG A 448 13.19 -14.21 -4.99
N VAL A 449 12.48 -13.81 -3.94
CA VAL A 449 12.48 -14.57 -2.68
C VAL A 449 11.05 -14.93 -2.36
N VAL A 450 10.82 -16.22 -2.19
CA VAL A 450 9.55 -16.74 -1.69
C VAL A 450 9.69 -17.27 -0.28
N GLU A 451 8.60 -17.18 0.47
CA GLU A 451 8.50 -17.63 1.86
C GLU A 451 7.30 -18.55 2.00
N ASP A 452 7.50 -19.71 2.62
CA ASP A 452 6.40 -20.62 2.94
C ASP A 452 5.42 -19.93 3.90
N GLN A 453 4.11 -20.08 3.70
CA GLN A 453 3.10 -19.47 4.58
C GLN A 453 2.66 -20.42 5.71
N THR A 454 3.12 -21.66 5.73
CA THR A 454 2.87 -22.60 6.82
C THR A 454 3.63 -22.16 8.08
N PRO A 455 2.98 -22.10 9.26
CA PRO A 455 3.67 -21.88 10.53
C PRO A 455 4.80 -22.90 10.74
N LEU A 456 5.97 -22.45 11.19
CA LEU A 456 7.18 -23.30 11.29
C LEU A 456 6.98 -24.54 12.20
N ASP A 457 6.09 -24.47 13.16
CA ASP A 457 5.72 -25.57 14.03
C ASP A 457 4.87 -26.65 13.34
N GLU A 458 4.19 -26.29 12.25
CA GLU A 458 3.36 -27.16 11.40
C GLU A 458 4.08 -27.63 10.12
N VAL A 459 5.26 -27.07 9.82
CA VAL A 459 6.05 -27.45 8.64
C VAL A 459 6.47 -28.92 8.70
N VAL A 460 6.24 -29.64 7.60
CA VAL A 460 6.67 -31.02 7.41
C VAL A 460 7.98 -31.04 6.62
N PHE A 461 9.07 -31.41 7.29
CA PHE A 461 10.38 -31.56 6.67
C PHE A 461 10.43 -32.82 5.80
N VAL A 462 10.98 -32.67 4.60
CA VAL A 462 11.21 -33.71 3.60
C VAL A 462 12.70 -33.80 3.33
N GLU A 463 13.16 -35.02 3.00
CA GLU A 463 14.55 -35.29 2.66
C GLU A 463 14.94 -34.65 1.32
N ASN A 464 16.15 -34.10 1.26
CA ASN A 464 16.70 -33.57 0.01
C ASN A 464 18.23 -33.76 -0.02
N PRO A 465 18.83 -34.01 -1.21
CA PRO A 465 20.28 -34.26 -1.35
C PRO A 465 21.18 -33.18 -0.78
N TRP A 466 20.77 -31.91 -0.83
CA TRP A 466 21.64 -30.78 -0.48
C TRP A 466 21.58 -30.38 0.99
N VAL A 467 20.70 -30.99 1.77
CA VAL A 467 20.50 -30.64 3.18
C VAL A 467 21.79 -30.83 3.98
N GLN A 468 22.44 -31.99 3.84
CA GLN A 468 23.68 -32.29 4.56
C GLN A 468 24.84 -31.42 4.07
N GLU A 469 24.94 -31.15 2.76
CA GLU A 469 25.97 -30.28 2.19
C GLU A 469 25.81 -28.82 2.65
N ALA A 470 24.57 -28.34 2.74
CA ALA A 470 24.25 -27.01 3.25
C ALA A 470 24.65 -26.86 4.72
N VAL A 471 24.39 -27.89 5.54
CA VAL A 471 24.82 -27.91 6.95
C VAL A 471 26.34 -27.91 7.07
N TRP A 472 27.05 -28.66 6.23
CA TRP A 472 28.52 -28.67 6.23
C TRP A 472 29.16 -27.35 5.77
N LEU A 473 28.46 -26.55 4.98
CA LEU A 473 28.93 -25.23 4.54
C LEU A 473 28.72 -24.13 5.61
N LEU A 474 27.95 -24.40 6.68
CA LEU A 474 27.60 -23.40 7.69
C LEU A 474 28.80 -22.68 8.33
N PRO A 475 29.88 -23.35 8.80
CA PRO A 475 31.01 -22.67 9.42
C PRO A 475 31.63 -21.57 8.54
N ASP A 476 31.82 -21.90 7.26
CA ASP A 476 32.42 -20.98 6.28
C ASP A 476 31.43 -19.85 5.93
N LEU A 477 30.16 -20.19 5.68
CA LEU A 477 29.17 -19.22 5.23
C LEU A 477 28.69 -18.26 6.33
N MET A 478 28.47 -18.76 7.55
CA MET A 478 28.13 -17.90 8.70
C MET A 478 29.26 -16.90 8.96
N THR A 479 30.51 -17.34 8.88
CA THR A 479 31.68 -16.46 9.00
C THR A 479 31.72 -15.43 7.88
N MET A 480 31.51 -15.86 6.64
CA MET A 480 31.49 -14.95 5.50
C MET A 480 30.39 -13.89 5.62
N ILE A 481 29.18 -14.28 6.01
CA ILE A 481 28.05 -13.36 6.24
C ILE A 481 28.40 -12.35 7.35
N ALA A 482 28.94 -12.81 8.48
CA ALA A 482 29.33 -11.94 9.59
C ALA A 482 30.43 -10.94 9.19
N VAL A 483 31.44 -11.40 8.43
CA VAL A 483 32.54 -10.56 7.95
C VAL A 483 32.07 -9.55 6.90
N MET A 484 31.18 -9.95 5.99
CA MET A 484 30.58 -9.06 4.99
C MET A 484 29.63 -8.05 5.61
N ASN A 485 28.99 -8.39 6.74
CA ASN A 485 28.01 -7.56 7.44
C ASN A 485 26.88 -7.05 6.51
N SER A 486 26.45 -7.88 5.56
CA SER A 486 25.52 -7.50 4.50
C SER A 486 24.05 -7.81 4.83
N THR A 487 23.78 -8.53 5.91
CA THR A 487 22.46 -9.08 6.22
C THR A 487 21.70 -8.32 7.31
N LEU A 488 22.28 -7.21 7.81
CA LEU A 488 21.65 -6.29 8.77
C LEU A 488 21.10 -6.96 10.03
N LEU A 489 21.70 -8.08 10.43
CA LEU A 489 21.26 -8.82 11.60
C LEU A 489 21.36 -7.96 12.87
N PRO A 490 20.32 -7.95 13.71
CA PRO A 490 20.33 -7.21 14.98
C PRO A 490 21.34 -7.85 15.93
N THR A 491 22.28 -7.04 16.45
CA THR A 491 23.33 -7.53 17.35
C THR A 491 23.14 -7.06 18.79
N PHE A 492 22.67 -5.84 19.03
CA PHE A 492 22.68 -5.23 20.36
C PHE A 492 21.79 -5.99 21.37
N ASP A 493 22.36 -6.44 22.48
CA ASP A 493 21.72 -7.22 23.56
C ASP A 493 20.90 -8.44 23.06
N ASN A 494 21.25 -8.99 21.89
CA ASN A 494 20.45 -10.01 21.22
C ASN A 494 21.26 -11.18 20.63
N ILE A 495 22.25 -11.66 21.38
CA ILE A 495 23.19 -12.71 20.92
C ILE A 495 22.47 -13.98 20.45
N ASN A 496 21.46 -14.45 21.19
CA ASN A 496 20.79 -15.70 20.85
C ASN A 496 20.09 -15.57 19.49
N HIS A 497 19.33 -14.50 19.31
CA HIS A 497 18.61 -14.27 18.08
C HIS A 497 19.54 -13.97 16.90
N TYR A 498 20.65 -13.27 17.14
CA TYR A 498 21.68 -13.06 16.13
C TYR A 498 22.21 -14.39 15.57
N VAL A 499 22.59 -15.33 16.45
CA VAL A 499 23.10 -16.64 16.06
C VAL A 499 22.02 -17.47 15.36
N GLU A 500 20.80 -17.48 15.91
CA GLU A 500 19.67 -18.19 15.30
C GLU A 500 19.39 -17.68 13.88
N LEU A 501 19.27 -16.37 13.70
CA LEU A 501 19.05 -15.79 12.38
C LEU A 501 20.23 -16.09 11.46
N LEU A 502 21.47 -15.87 11.90
CA LEU A 502 22.68 -16.13 11.09
C LEU A 502 22.73 -17.57 10.59
N MET A 503 22.41 -18.54 11.44
CA MET A 503 22.28 -19.95 11.06
C MET A 503 21.18 -20.15 10.03
N CYS A 504 20.01 -19.55 10.24
CA CYS A 504 18.91 -19.62 9.28
C CYS A 504 19.31 -19.06 7.93
N GLN A 505 19.91 -17.86 7.87
CA GLN A 505 20.34 -17.26 6.60
C GLN A 505 21.38 -18.11 5.87
N ALA A 506 22.37 -18.61 6.62
CA ALA A 506 23.43 -19.43 6.06
C ALA A 506 22.89 -20.75 5.50
N TYR A 507 22.03 -21.46 6.24
CA TYR A 507 21.47 -22.72 5.76
C TYR A 507 20.65 -22.54 4.47
N LEU A 508 19.72 -21.59 4.48
CA LEU A 508 18.83 -21.34 3.34
C LEU A 508 19.63 -20.96 2.09
N ALA A 509 20.60 -20.06 2.25
CA ALA A 509 21.42 -19.60 1.14
C ALA A 509 22.42 -20.65 0.64
N ALA A 510 22.95 -21.50 1.54
CA ALA A 510 23.78 -22.63 1.15
C ALA A 510 22.98 -23.63 0.32
N TRP A 511 21.76 -23.97 0.77
CA TRP A 511 20.88 -24.86 0.02
C TRP A 511 20.52 -24.28 -1.34
N ASP A 512 20.11 -23.00 -1.40
CA ASP A 512 19.78 -22.32 -2.66
C ASP A 512 20.95 -22.33 -3.64
N MET A 513 22.18 -22.14 -3.15
CA MET A 513 23.37 -22.22 -3.98
C MET A 513 23.56 -23.62 -4.57
N TYR A 514 23.44 -24.70 -3.78
CA TYR A 514 23.61 -26.06 -4.29
C TYR A 514 22.49 -26.43 -5.27
N HIS A 515 21.26 -26.09 -4.93
CA HIS A 515 20.07 -26.28 -5.76
C HIS A 515 20.24 -25.60 -7.12
N ASP A 516 20.57 -24.30 -7.14
CA ASP A 516 20.77 -23.55 -8.39
C ASP A 516 22.02 -23.96 -9.17
N SER A 517 23.05 -24.48 -8.50
CA SER A 517 24.30 -24.84 -9.17
C SER A 517 24.29 -26.24 -9.76
N PHE A 518 23.60 -27.19 -9.12
CA PHE A 518 23.81 -28.62 -9.38
C PHE A 518 22.52 -29.42 -9.66
N ASP A 519 21.31 -28.88 -9.47
CA ASP A 519 20.05 -29.59 -9.76
C ASP A 519 19.65 -29.56 -11.24
N GLU A 520 20.53 -30.12 -12.07
CA GLU A 520 20.28 -30.28 -13.50
C GLU A 520 19.01 -31.11 -13.78
N ASP A 521 18.72 -32.11 -12.95
CA ASP A 521 17.54 -32.97 -13.08
C ASP A 521 16.22 -32.22 -12.90
N GLN A 522 16.25 -31.03 -12.29
CA GLN A 522 15.09 -30.19 -12.01
C GLN A 522 14.91 -29.05 -13.01
N LYS A 523 15.79 -28.88 -14.01
CA LYS A 523 15.65 -27.84 -15.05
C LYS A 523 14.33 -27.88 -15.82
N GLY A 524 13.76 -29.08 -15.98
CA GLY A 524 12.47 -29.28 -16.66
C GLY A 524 11.26 -29.01 -15.77
N LEU A 525 11.46 -28.84 -14.46
CA LEU A 525 10.40 -28.56 -13.50
C LEU A 525 10.12 -27.06 -13.49
N ALA A 526 8.83 -26.71 -13.55
CA ALA A 526 8.37 -25.35 -13.39
C ALA A 526 7.25 -25.27 -12.36
N TYR A 527 7.36 -24.30 -11.47
CA TYR A 527 6.33 -23.92 -10.53
C TYR A 527 5.30 -23.01 -11.20
N THR A 528 4.11 -22.95 -10.61
CA THR A 528 3.05 -22.03 -11.05
C THR A 528 2.96 -20.86 -10.08
N ALA A 529 3.17 -19.64 -10.58
CA ALA A 529 2.96 -18.43 -9.81
C ALA A 529 1.63 -17.75 -10.20
N ILE A 530 0.95 -17.20 -9.21
CA ILE A 530 -0.22 -16.32 -9.33
C ILE A 530 0.26 -14.90 -9.01
N PRO A 531 0.42 -14.03 -10.02
CA PRO A 531 0.84 -12.66 -9.80
C PRO A 531 -0.14 -11.89 -8.92
N SER A 532 0.40 -11.04 -8.06
CA SER A 532 -0.36 -10.03 -7.34
C SER A 532 -0.17 -8.66 -7.98
N VAL A 533 -1.25 -7.92 -8.16
CA VAL A 533 -1.22 -6.53 -8.62
C VAL A 533 -1.57 -5.60 -7.46
N SER A 534 -0.88 -4.46 -7.36
CA SER A 534 -1.29 -3.40 -6.42
C SER A 534 -2.62 -2.83 -6.88
N ARG A 535 -3.60 -2.78 -5.97
CA ARG A 535 -4.86 -2.07 -6.18
C ARG A 535 -5.10 -1.10 -5.03
N GLN A 536 -5.77 0.00 -5.32
CA GLN A 536 -6.17 0.97 -4.29
C GLN A 536 -7.54 0.56 -3.75
N LEU A 537 -7.58 0.04 -2.52
CA LEU A 537 -8.79 -0.29 -1.81
C LEU A 537 -9.40 0.98 -1.21
N ALA A 538 -10.68 1.22 -1.48
CA ALA A 538 -11.42 2.28 -0.84
C ALA A 538 -11.95 1.86 0.53
N GLU A 539 -11.45 2.49 1.58
CA GLU A 539 -11.95 2.40 2.96
C GLU A 539 -12.81 3.62 3.28
N VAL A 540 -14.08 3.39 3.59
CA VAL A 540 -15.03 4.48 3.81
C VAL A 540 -15.28 4.69 5.30
N SER A 541 -15.04 5.92 5.77
CA SER A 541 -15.44 6.36 7.10
C SER A 541 -16.95 6.63 7.14
N PHE A 542 -17.74 5.62 7.52
CA PHE A 542 -19.20 5.75 7.68
C PHE A 542 -19.59 6.92 8.59
N ALA A 543 -18.82 7.18 9.65
CA ALA A 543 -19.05 8.31 10.54
C ALA A 543 -19.02 9.65 9.79
N ARG A 544 -18.04 9.87 8.90
CA ARG A 544 -17.94 11.08 8.08
C ARG A 544 -19.07 11.16 7.06
N VAL A 545 -19.38 10.05 6.38
CA VAL A 545 -20.48 9.97 5.38
C VAL A 545 -21.82 10.34 6.01
N PHE A 546 -22.16 9.70 7.13
CA PHE A 546 -23.45 9.93 7.79
C PHE A 546 -23.50 11.25 8.57
N ALA A 547 -22.38 11.76 9.09
CA ALA A 547 -22.34 13.12 9.65
C ALA A 547 -22.60 14.17 8.57
N TRP A 548 -21.99 14.02 7.38
CA TRP A 548 -22.26 14.90 6.24
C TRP A 548 -23.73 14.83 5.82
N LEU A 549 -24.30 13.62 5.67
CA LEU A 549 -25.71 13.42 5.33
C LEU A 549 -26.65 14.03 6.39
N ALA A 550 -26.34 13.86 7.67
CA ALA A 550 -27.11 14.44 8.76
C ALA A 550 -27.14 15.98 8.68
N ILE A 551 -26.00 16.62 8.38
CA ILE A 551 -25.95 18.08 8.20
C ILE A 551 -26.79 18.49 6.97
N CYS A 552 -26.70 17.75 5.84
CA CYS A 552 -27.57 17.96 4.67
C CYS A 552 -29.06 17.82 4.99
N ALA A 553 -29.44 16.81 5.80
CA ALA A 553 -30.82 16.62 6.22
C ALA A 553 -31.30 17.76 7.13
N LEU A 554 -30.46 18.30 8.02
CA LEU A 554 -30.81 19.46 8.85
C LEU A 554 -31.20 20.67 7.99
N MET A 555 -30.45 20.96 6.92
CA MET A 555 -30.82 22.04 5.99
C MET A 555 -32.23 21.82 5.41
N THR A 556 -32.55 20.60 4.96
CA THR A 556 -33.87 20.28 4.42
C THR A 556 -34.98 20.38 5.48
N ILE A 557 -34.73 19.91 6.71
CA ILE A 557 -35.68 19.99 7.82
C ILE A 557 -35.97 21.46 8.17
N PHE A 558 -34.94 22.29 8.33
CA PHE A 558 -35.13 23.71 8.64
C PHE A 558 -35.71 24.50 7.47
N GLY A 559 -35.40 24.12 6.23
CA GLY A 559 -36.05 24.69 5.04
C GLY A 559 -37.54 24.35 4.96
N ALA A 560 -37.92 23.10 5.26
CA ALA A 560 -39.32 22.69 5.36
C ALA A 560 -40.06 23.46 6.46
N LEU A 561 -39.45 23.58 7.65
CA LEU A 561 -40.00 24.39 8.75
C LEU A 561 -40.19 25.85 8.34
N LEU A 562 -39.24 26.42 7.59
CA LEU A 562 -39.34 27.80 7.10
C LEU A 562 -40.52 27.97 6.12
N LEU A 563 -40.71 27.05 5.18
CA LEU A 563 -41.80 27.09 4.19
C LEU A 563 -43.19 26.87 4.80
N VAL A 564 -43.28 26.08 5.87
CA VAL A 564 -44.55 25.74 6.54
C VAL A 564 -44.92 26.77 7.60
N ALA A 565 -43.97 27.17 8.46
CA ALA A 565 -44.25 27.93 9.67
C ALA A 565 -44.02 29.44 9.54
N VAL A 566 -43.27 29.89 8.53
CA VAL A 566 -42.85 31.30 8.41
C VAL A 566 -43.31 31.92 7.10
N LEU A 567 -42.95 31.34 5.95
CA LEU A 567 -43.11 32.00 4.65
C LEU A 567 -44.52 31.83 4.06
N GLY A 568 -45.12 32.96 3.67
CA GLY A 568 -46.34 33.01 2.87
C GLY A 568 -46.12 32.58 1.42
N GLY A 569 -47.20 32.48 0.63
CA GLY A 569 -47.07 32.32 -0.82
C GLY A 569 -46.46 33.56 -1.47
N ASP A 570 -46.88 34.72 -0.96
CA ASP A 570 -46.52 36.05 -1.46
C ASP A 570 -45.04 36.39 -1.17
N ASP A 571 -44.48 35.87 -0.07
CA ASP A 571 -43.05 36.05 0.26
C ASP A 571 -42.09 35.30 -0.67
N LEU A 572 -42.61 34.43 -1.55
CA LEU A 572 -41.84 33.66 -2.53
C LEU A 572 -42.00 34.19 -3.95
N THR A 573 -42.87 35.19 -4.15
CA THR A 573 -43.07 35.87 -5.44
C THR A 573 -42.47 37.25 -5.38
N PRO A 574 -41.51 37.60 -6.27
CA PRO A 574 -41.07 38.99 -6.37
C PRO A 574 -42.26 39.89 -6.70
N ALA A 575 -42.26 41.10 -6.14
CA ALA A 575 -43.31 42.06 -6.36
C ALA A 575 -43.46 42.28 -7.87
N GLU A 576 -44.71 42.36 -8.36
CA GLU A 576 -44.98 42.45 -9.78
C GLU A 576 -44.44 43.77 -10.38
N GLU A 577 -44.30 44.79 -9.54
CA GLU A 577 -43.63 46.07 -9.82
C GLU A 577 -42.12 45.89 -10.07
N ASP A 578 -41.39 45.19 -9.18
CA ASP A 578 -39.96 44.89 -9.36
C ASP A 578 -39.71 44.04 -10.62
N LEU A 579 -40.62 43.13 -10.93
CA LEU A 579 -40.57 42.31 -12.14
C LEU A 579 -40.86 43.12 -13.41
N GLN A 580 -41.70 44.15 -13.34
CA GLN A 580 -41.95 45.08 -14.45
C GLN A 580 -40.75 45.99 -14.66
N GLU A 581 -40.20 46.58 -13.60
CA GLU A 581 -39.00 47.42 -13.65
C GLU A 581 -37.80 46.64 -14.22
N ALA A 582 -37.53 45.43 -13.72
CA ALA A 582 -36.47 44.59 -14.27
C ALA A 582 -36.73 44.13 -15.71
N ARG A 583 -37.99 44.09 -16.16
CA ARG A 583 -38.36 43.74 -17.55
C ARG A 583 -38.25 44.95 -18.48
N GLU A 584 -38.51 46.14 -17.97
CA GLU A 584 -38.29 47.41 -18.66
C GLU A 584 -36.79 47.71 -18.81
N GLU A 585 -35.99 47.48 -17.76
CA GLU A 585 -34.52 47.56 -17.82
C GLU A 585 -33.96 46.52 -18.81
N ARG A 586 -34.44 45.28 -18.77
CA ARG A 586 -33.97 44.21 -19.66
C ARG A 586 -34.37 44.41 -21.12
N HIS A 587 -35.43 45.17 -21.42
CA HIS A 587 -35.74 45.58 -22.80
C HIS A 587 -34.84 46.72 -23.31
N GLY A 588 -34.06 47.38 -22.44
CA GLY A 588 -33.01 48.33 -22.83
C GLY A 588 -31.67 47.69 -23.21
N GLU A 589 -31.42 46.43 -22.83
CA GLU A 589 -30.13 45.74 -22.98
C GLU A 589 -30.17 44.51 -23.90
N GLU A 590 -31.20 44.34 -24.73
CA GLU A 590 -31.27 43.26 -25.73
C GLU A 590 -30.27 43.45 -26.89
N THR A 591 -28.96 43.29 -26.62
CA THR A 591 -27.98 42.84 -27.63
C THR A 591 -26.89 41.88 -27.13
N GLU A 592 -26.80 41.53 -25.84
CA GLU A 592 -25.94 40.42 -25.37
C GLU A 592 -26.59 39.78 -24.12
N GLY A 593 -27.03 38.53 -24.04
CA GLY A 593 -26.93 37.38 -24.92
C GLY A 593 -26.82 36.11 -24.08
N PHE A 594 -27.87 35.74 -23.31
CA PHE A 594 -28.22 34.41 -22.74
C PHE A 594 -27.18 33.62 -21.89
N ILE A 595 -25.88 33.86 -22.03
CA ILE A 595 -24.78 33.26 -21.26
C ILE A 595 -24.77 33.83 -19.84
N ASP A 596 -25.22 35.06 -19.65
CA ASP A 596 -25.04 35.77 -18.38
C ASP A 596 -25.89 35.20 -17.24
N VAL A 597 -27.09 34.66 -17.50
CA VAL A 597 -27.95 34.04 -16.45
C VAL A 597 -27.35 32.72 -15.94
N VAL A 598 -26.61 32.01 -16.77
CA VAL A 598 -25.88 30.81 -16.36
C VAL A 598 -24.56 31.18 -15.70
N TYR A 599 -23.93 32.28 -16.13
CA TYR A 599 -22.69 32.81 -15.54
C TYR A 599 -22.90 33.44 -14.16
N THR A 600 -23.97 34.21 -13.91
CA THR A 600 -24.29 34.74 -12.56
C THR A 600 -24.78 33.66 -11.58
N LEU A 601 -25.22 32.50 -12.09
CA LEU A 601 -25.59 31.34 -11.26
C LEU A 601 -24.41 30.40 -10.98
N LEU A 602 -23.35 30.43 -11.80
CA LEU A 602 -22.18 29.54 -11.68
C LEU A 602 -20.91 30.24 -11.18
N CYS A 603 -20.76 31.53 -11.44
CA CYS A 603 -19.67 32.38 -10.98
C CYS A 603 -20.27 33.56 -10.22
N GLY A 604 -20.38 33.41 -8.89
CA GLY A 604 -20.62 34.54 -8.01
C GLY A 604 -19.44 35.51 -7.99
#